data_AF-A0A8H7HW45-F1
#
_entry.id   AF-A0A8H7HW45-F1
#
_cell.length_a   1.000
_cell.length_b   1.000
_cell.length_c   1.000
_cell.angle_alpha   90.00
_cell.angle_beta   90.00
_cell.angle_gamma   90.00
#
_symmetry.space_group_name_H-M   'P 1'
#
loop_
_entity.id
_entity.type
_entity.pdbx_description
1 polymer ?
#
loop_
_entity_poly.entity_id
_entity_poly.type
_entity_poly.pdbx_seq_one_letter_code
_entity_poly.pdbx_strand_id
1 'polypeptide(L)'
;MYFNSILATGILLASGQIAFSASLLPVRDDDQCRRAQLHGCTGSDFTGNCEDTDLGYTGICYRTSGIFRDGLVSVRSEYPTGTVLFTNQDCTGDPLWVDTEGQSNIKETQYQSYVGIFIPEYS
;
A
#
# COMPACT_ATOMS: atom_id res chain seq x y z
N MET A 1 -48.84 50.02 34.70
CA MET A 1 -47.50 49.82 34.11
C MET A 1 -47.70 48.81 32.98
N TYR A 2 -48.19 49.18 31.79
CA TYR A 2 -47.57 49.86 30.64
C TYR A 2 -46.32 49.20 30.03
N PHE A 3 -46.56 48.73 28.80
CA PHE A 3 -45.73 48.59 27.59
C PHE A 3 -44.76 47.43 27.38
N ASN A 4 -45.11 46.67 26.32
CA ASN A 4 -44.26 45.90 25.42
C ASN A 4 -42.96 46.62 25.06
N SER A 5 -41.90 45.84 24.84
CA SER A 5 -40.83 46.20 23.90
C SER A 5 -40.24 44.94 23.29
N ILE A 6 -40.51 44.79 21.99
CA ILE A 6 -39.79 43.93 21.05
C ILE A 6 -38.44 44.61 20.79
N LEU A 7 -37.34 43.87 20.90
CA LEU A 7 -36.04 44.28 20.36
C LEU A 7 -35.51 43.15 19.48
N ALA A 8 -35.64 43.36 18.17
CA ALA A 8 -34.88 42.68 17.14
C ALA A 8 -33.54 43.41 16.96
N THR A 9 -32.44 42.67 16.98
CA THR A 9 -31.08 43.00 16.48
C THR A 9 -30.27 41.72 16.74
N GLY A 10 -29.77 40.94 15.78
CA GLY A 10 -29.13 41.27 14.51
C GLY A 10 -27.61 41.23 14.71
N ILE A 11 -26.89 40.49 13.85
CA ILE A 11 -25.41 40.36 13.66
C ILE A 11 -24.84 39.07 14.30
N LEU A 12 -24.64 37.97 13.55
CA LEU A 12 -23.57 37.62 12.58
C LEU A 12 -22.21 37.26 13.20
N LEU A 13 -21.71 36.08 12.79
CA LEU A 13 -20.32 35.57 12.82
C LEU A 13 -19.86 35.04 14.20
N ALA A 14 -19.22 33.88 14.33
CA ALA A 14 -18.40 33.15 13.38
C ALA A 14 -18.51 31.63 13.62
N SER A 15 -18.62 30.88 12.53
CA SER A 15 -18.23 29.48 12.49
C SER A 15 -16.74 29.39 12.84
N GLY A 16 -16.42 28.98 14.07
CA GLY A 16 -15.08 28.60 14.47
C GLY A 16 -14.67 27.34 13.73
N GLN A 17 -14.28 27.48 12.48
CA GLN A 17 -13.58 26.43 11.75
C GLN A 17 -12.22 26.28 12.43
N ILE A 18 -12.02 25.16 13.11
CA ILE A 18 -10.71 24.74 13.59
C ILE A 18 -9.87 24.55 12.32
N ALA A 19 -9.08 25.57 11.98
CA ALA A 19 -8.06 25.46 10.97
C ALA A 19 -7.01 24.48 11.53
N PHE A 20 -7.07 23.23 11.10
CA PHE A 20 -5.95 22.32 11.26
C PHE A 20 -4.77 22.95 10.53
N SER A 21 -3.77 23.39 11.29
CA SER A 21 -2.46 23.68 10.74
C SER A 21 -1.94 22.38 10.14
N ALA A 22 -2.07 22.24 8.82
CA ALA A 22 -1.33 21.24 8.06
C ALA A 22 0.14 21.58 8.29
N SER A 23 0.78 20.87 9.21
CA SER A 23 2.21 20.88 9.38
C SER A 23 2.82 20.61 8.01
N LEU A 24 3.53 21.62 7.47
CA LEU A 24 4.45 21.51 6.35
C LEU A 24 5.58 20.57 6.80
N LEU A 25 5.28 19.26 6.81
CA LEU A 25 6.31 18.26 6.67
C LEU A 25 6.94 18.52 5.31
N PRO A 26 8.28 18.60 5.22
CA PRO A 26 8.92 18.63 3.92
C PRO A 26 8.40 17.42 3.15
N VAL A 27 7.96 17.66 1.91
CA VAL A 27 7.69 16.60 0.93
C VAL A 27 8.98 15.78 0.88
N ARG A 28 9.02 14.68 1.65
CA ARG A 28 10.00 13.64 1.46
C ARG A 28 9.65 13.09 0.09
N ASP A 29 10.51 13.34 -0.88
CA ASP A 29 10.41 12.89 -2.26
C ASP A 29 9.61 11.57 -2.37
N ASP A 30 8.44 11.66 -3.01
CA ASP A 30 7.54 10.55 -3.34
C ASP A 30 8.25 9.44 -4.15
N ASP A 31 9.48 9.67 -4.61
CA ASP A 31 10.30 8.69 -5.33
C ASP A 31 10.81 7.54 -4.45
N GLN A 32 10.96 7.73 -3.15
CA GLN A 32 11.34 6.62 -2.26
C GLN A 32 10.15 5.67 -2.07
N CYS A 33 8.91 6.15 -1.96
CA CYS A 33 7.72 5.30 -1.82
C CYS A 33 7.24 4.65 -3.13
N ARG A 34 7.69 5.13 -4.30
CA ARG A 34 7.23 4.65 -5.63
C ARG A 34 8.03 3.51 -6.25
N ARG A 35 9.13 3.07 -5.63
CA ARG A 35 10.06 2.10 -6.24
C ARG A 35 9.99 0.70 -5.64
N ALA A 36 8.94 0.38 -4.88
CA ALA A 36 8.77 -0.99 -4.41
C ALA A 36 7.96 -1.76 -5.48
N GLN A 37 8.61 -2.65 -6.22
CA GLN A 37 7.99 -3.46 -7.27
C GLN A 37 8.30 -4.93 -7.04
N LEU A 38 7.31 -5.80 -7.25
CA LEU A 38 7.51 -7.24 -7.38
C LEU A 38 7.60 -7.59 -8.84
N HIS A 39 8.56 -8.45 -9.15
CA HIS A 39 8.70 -9.14 -10.41
C HIS A 39 8.25 -10.58 -10.24
N GLY A 40 7.17 -10.97 -10.93
CA GLY A 40 6.61 -12.31 -10.91
C GLY A 40 6.73 -12.99 -12.26
N CYS A 41 6.96 -14.31 -12.28
CA CYS A 41 7.01 -15.08 -13.51
C CYS A 41 6.24 -16.40 -13.43
N THR A 42 5.79 -16.89 -14.58
CA THR A 42 5.07 -18.18 -14.73
C THR A 42 5.98 -19.40 -14.84
N GLY A 43 7.29 -19.21 -14.99
CA GLY A 43 8.30 -20.26 -14.95
C GLY A 43 9.15 -20.19 -13.68
N SER A 44 9.85 -21.29 -13.39
CA SER A 44 10.85 -21.33 -12.32
C SER A 44 12.09 -20.51 -12.69
N ASP A 45 12.89 -20.14 -11.70
CA ASP A 45 14.14 -19.39 -11.86
C ASP A 45 13.97 -18.08 -12.65
N PHE A 46 12.82 -17.41 -12.45
CA PHE A 46 12.47 -16.13 -13.08
C PHE A 46 12.43 -16.20 -14.62
N THR A 47 11.86 -17.28 -15.15
CA THR A 47 11.70 -17.52 -16.59
C THR A 47 10.22 -17.56 -17.00
N GLY A 48 9.94 -17.60 -18.31
CA GLY A 48 8.57 -17.68 -18.84
C GLY A 48 7.96 -16.30 -19.09
N ASN A 49 6.64 -16.17 -18.87
CA ASN A 49 5.98 -14.86 -18.93
C ASN A 49 6.15 -14.16 -17.59
N CYS A 50 6.64 -12.93 -17.59
CA CYS A 50 6.89 -12.16 -16.39
C CYS A 50 6.16 -10.83 -16.44
N GLU A 51 5.68 -10.37 -15.28
CA GLU A 51 5.02 -9.09 -15.10
C GLU A 51 5.46 -8.47 -13.78
N ASP A 52 5.42 -7.14 -13.73
CA ASP A 52 5.74 -6.37 -12.54
C ASP A 52 4.46 -5.81 -11.92
N THR A 53 4.44 -5.72 -10.59
CA THR A 53 3.37 -5.03 -9.86
C THR A 53 3.94 -4.12 -8.77
N ASP A 54 3.38 -2.93 -8.68
CA ASP A 54 3.75 -1.97 -7.64
C ASP A 54 3.28 -2.49 -6.27
N LEU A 55 4.13 -2.38 -5.26
CA LEU A 55 3.84 -2.83 -3.90
C LEU A 55 2.93 -1.89 -3.10
N GLY A 56 2.63 -0.72 -3.66
CA GLY A 56 1.82 0.31 -3.02
C GLY A 56 2.47 0.85 -1.73
N TYR A 57 1.63 1.22 -0.77
CA TYR A 57 2.06 1.79 0.50
C TYR A 57 2.38 0.70 1.52
N THR A 58 3.42 0.94 2.32
CA THR A 58 3.82 0.00 3.38
C THR A 58 2.69 -0.28 4.35
N GLY A 59 2.48 -1.55 4.70
CA GLY A 59 1.50 -1.96 5.71
C GLY A 59 0.05 -1.96 5.22
N ILE A 60 -0.20 -1.60 3.95
CA ILE A 60 -1.51 -1.72 3.32
C ILE A 60 -1.62 -3.09 2.65
N CYS A 61 -2.77 -3.74 2.86
CA CYS A 61 -3.08 -5.02 2.22
C CYS A 61 -3.69 -4.81 0.83
N TYR A 62 -3.10 -5.44 -0.17
CA TYR A 62 -3.55 -5.42 -1.55
C TYR A 62 -3.98 -6.81 -1.99
N ARG A 63 -4.96 -6.88 -2.89
CA ARG A 63 -5.35 -8.14 -3.54
C ARG A 63 -4.42 -8.40 -4.72
N THR A 64 -4.00 -9.65 -4.89
CA THR A 64 -3.28 -10.06 -6.10
C THR A 64 -4.23 -10.14 -7.29
N SER A 65 -3.66 -9.97 -8.48
CA SER A 65 -4.37 -10.10 -9.76
C SER A 65 -3.42 -10.57 -10.86
N GLY A 66 -3.97 -10.98 -12.00
CA GLY A 66 -3.16 -11.42 -13.15
C GLY A 66 -2.26 -12.61 -12.80
N ILE A 67 -1.01 -12.58 -13.25
CA ILE A 67 -0.08 -13.68 -12.98
C ILE A 67 0.18 -13.85 -11.48
N PHE A 68 0.20 -12.77 -10.70
CA PHE A 68 0.46 -12.81 -9.25
C PHE A 68 -0.62 -13.57 -8.48
N ARG A 69 -1.82 -13.72 -9.05
CA ARG A 69 -2.89 -14.52 -8.47
C ARG A 69 -2.96 -15.91 -9.06
N ASP A 70 -2.88 -16.04 -10.38
CA ASP A 70 -3.34 -17.26 -11.07
C ASP A 70 -2.23 -18.01 -11.80
N GLY A 71 -0.99 -17.50 -11.79
CA GLY A 71 0.12 -18.10 -12.55
C GLY A 71 1.50 -17.89 -11.96
N LEU A 72 1.62 -17.49 -10.69
CA LEU A 72 2.89 -17.15 -10.08
C LEU A 72 3.67 -18.43 -9.75
N VAL A 73 4.86 -18.58 -10.32
CA VAL A 73 5.76 -19.73 -10.08
C VAL A 73 7.07 -19.27 -9.47
N SER A 74 7.56 -18.10 -9.83
CA SER A 74 8.71 -17.46 -9.19
C SER A 74 8.45 -15.97 -8.97
N VAL A 75 9.03 -15.40 -7.92
CA VAL A 75 8.78 -14.01 -7.54
C VAL A 75 9.95 -13.40 -6.77
N ARG A 76 10.27 -12.14 -7.01
CA ARG A 76 11.27 -11.37 -6.25
C ARG A 76 10.90 -9.90 -6.20
N SER A 77 11.42 -9.17 -5.22
CA SER A 77 11.42 -7.72 -5.27
C SER A 77 12.48 -7.23 -6.25
N GLU A 78 12.15 -6.25 -7.08
CA GLU A 78 13.12 -5.64 -8.00
C GLU A 78 14.12 -4.72 -7.30
N TYR A 79 13.69 -4.13 -6.19
CA TYR A 79 14.43 -3.16 -5.42
C TYR A 79 14.68 -3.71 -4.00
N PRO A 80 15.57 -3.08 -3.20
CA PRO A 80 15.86 -3.45 -1.81
C PRO A 80 14.67 -3.24 -0.84
N THR A 81 13.52 -3.78 -1.19
CA THR A 81 12.25 -3.73 -0.47
C THR A 81 11.74 -5.15 -0.26
N GLY A 82 10.90 -5.33 0.74
CA GLY A 82 10.25 -6.60 1.05
C GLY A 82 8.79 -6.60 0.64
N THR A 83 8.24 -7.79 0.48
CA THR A 83 6.80 -8.02 0.51
C THR A 83 6.49 -9.27 1.31
N VAL A 84 5.28 -9.33 1.85
CA VAL A 84 4.71 -10.59 2.31
C VAL A 84 3.50 -10.93 1.45
N LEU A 85 3.53 -12.08 0.78
CA LEU A 85 2.37 -12.65 0.10
C LEU A 85 1.61 -13.60 1.04
N PHE A 86 0.30 -13.68 0.84
CA PHE A 86 -0.59 -14.47 1.69
C PHE A 86 -1.50 -15.37 0.85
N THR A 87 -1.71 -16.62 1.28
CA THR A 87 -2.52 -17.60 0.54
C THR A 87 -4.01 -17.24 0.48
N ASN A 88 -4.51 -16.45 1.44
CA ASN A 88 -5.89 -16.00 1.48
C ASN A 88 -6.02 -14.51 1.19
N GLN A 89 -7.25 -14.05 1.01
CA GLN A 89 -7.54 -12.61 0.90
C GLN A 89 -7.30 -11.89 2.23
N ASP A 90 -7.27 -10.57 2.15
CA ASP A 90 -7.20 -9.67 3.29
C ASP A 90 -5.97 -9.92 4.21
N CYS A 91 -4.88 -10.42 3.60
CA CYS A 91 -3.57 -10.64 4.20
C CYS A 91 -3.60 -11.61 5.38
N THR A 92 -4.22 -12.76 5.14
CA THR A 92 -4.36 -13.87 6.10
C THR A 92 -3.90 -15.20 5.50
N GLY A 93 -3.76 -16.23 6.33
CA GLY A 93 -3.26 -17.54 5.90
C GLY A 93 -1.73 -17.62 5.96
N ASP A 94 -1.15 -18.52 5.18
CA ASP A 94 0.28 -18.79 5.23
C ASP A 94 1.06 -17.67 4.55
N PRO A 95 2.03 -17.03 5.24
CA PRO A 95 2.81 -15.95 4.67
C PRO A 95 4.04 -16.45 3.90
N LEU A 96 4.37 -15.77 2.82
CA LEU A 96 5.65 -15.90 2.12
C LEU A 96 6.36 -14.56 2.11
N TRP A 97 7.53 -14.49 2.75
CA TRP A 97 8.42 -13.34 2.65
C TRP A 97 9.18 -13.36 1.32
N VAL A 98 9.20 -12.22 0.64
CA VAL A 98 9.91 -12.02 -0.63
C VAL A 98 10.72 -10.74 -0.57
N ASP A 99 11.99 -10.84 -0.91
CA ASP A 99 12.92 -9.73 -1.09
C ASP A 99 13.62 -9.85 -2.45
N THR A 100 14.78 -9.23 -2.62
CA THR A 100 15.57 -9.25 -3.86
C THR A 100 16.17 -10.61 -4.18
N GLU A 101 16.42 -11.48 -3.20
CA GLU A 101 16.82 -12.87 -3.47
C GLU A 101 15.64 -13.64 -4.08
N GLY A 102 14.46 -13.37 -3.54
CA GLY A 102 13.20 -13.89 -4.03
C GLY A 102 13.04 -15.39 -3.84
N GLN A 103 12.06 -15.95 -4.56
CA GLN A 103 11.70 -17.35 -4.54
C GLN A 103 11.67 -17.86 -5.97
N SER A 104 12.64 -18.72 -6.32
CA SER A 104 12.77 -19.22 -7.68
C SER A 104 11.74 -20.31 -8.03
N ASN A 105 11.06 -20.88 -7.03
CA ASN A 105 9.97 -21.83 -7.24
C ASN A 105 9.03 -21.90 -6.01
N ILE A 106 7.79 -21.46 -6.16
CA ILE A 106 6.76 -21.48 -5.11
C ILE A 106 5.72 -22.61 -5.27
N LYS A 107 6.00 -23.59 -6.14
CA LYS A 107 5.22 -24.83 -6.33
C LYS A 107 3.71 -24.60 -6.57
N GLU A 108 3.38 -23.69 -7.50
CA GLU A 108 1.98 -23.37 -7.88
C GLU A 108 1.09 -22.92 -6.70
N THR A 109 1.69 -22.46 -5.59
CA THR A 109 0.92 -21.93 -4.46
C THR A 109 0.21 -20.66 -4.89
N GLN A 110 -1.11 -20.62 -4.71
CA GLN A 110 -1.91 -19.44 -5.02
C GLN A 110 -1.81 -18.42 -3.89
N TYR A 111 -1.32 -17.22 -4.19
CA TYR A 111 -1.31 -16.09 -3.26
C TYR A 111 -2.40 -15.10 -3.66
N GLN A 112 -3.29 -14.76 -2.72
CA GLN A 112 -4.49 -13.96 -2.97
C GLN A 112 -4.36 -12.51 -2.50
N SER A 113 -3.37 -12.21 -1.66
CA SER A 113 -3.09 -10.85 -1.20
C SER A 113 -1.62 -10.66 -0.84
N TYR A 114 -1.20 -9.40 -0.72
CA TYR A 114 0.17 -9.05 -0.33
C TYR A 114 0.22 -7.72 0.44
N VAL A 115 1.30 -7.54 1.20
CA VAL A 115 1.66 -6.29 1.88
C VAL A 115 3.09 -5.90 1.49
N GLY A 116 3.24 -4.71 0.90
CA GLY A 116 4.55 -4.10 0.67
C GLY A 116 5.22 -3.65 1.96
N ILE A 117 6.54 -3.81 2.03
CA ILE A 117 7.36 -3.44 3.20
C ILE A 117 8.61 -2.70 2.73
N PHE A 118 8.73 -1.44 3.15
CA PHE A 118 9.98 -0.71 3.00
C PHE A 118 10.95 -1.08 4.11
N ILE A 119 12.15 -1.51 3.73
CA ILE A 119 13.26 -1.74 4.66
C ILE A 119 14.17 -0.49 4.58
N PRO A 120 14.12 0.41 5.57
CA PRO A 120 14.87 1.66 5.53
C PRO A 120 16.39 1.49 5.64
N GLU A 121 16.89 0.27 5.87
CA GLU A 121 18.33 -0.01 5.97
C GLU A 121 19.05 0.03 4.60
N TYR A 122 18.30 0.14 3.50
CA TYR A 122 18.82 0.23 2.13
C TYR A 122 18.46 1.53 1.39
N SER A 123 17.88 2.53 2.09
CA SER A 123 17.44 3.82 1.54
C SER A 123 18.37 4.99 1.85
#